data_AF-A0A6I3X544-F1
#
_entry.id   AF-A0A6I3X544-F1
#
_cell.length_a   1.000
_cell.length_b   1.000
_cell.length_c   1.000
_cell.angle_alpha   90.00
_cell.angle_beta   90.00
_cell.angle_gamma   90.00
#
_symmetry.space_group_name_H-M   'P 1'
#
loop_
_entity.id
_entity.type
_entity.pdbx_description
1 polymer ?
#
loop_
_entity_poly.entity_id
_entity_poly.type
_entity_poly.pdbx_seq_one_letter_code
_entity_poly.pdbx_strand_id
1 'polypeptide(L)'
;MKKIISGILLAASLGIAAGAACAQSTPQGVAQHQQREIARGEPARWLKDDGTMQAQLATKRKEIGAALNEALNDCRKAAAGERAGCVRQARETYRQDMANVKELVAQSNTMGGVHETAGPSE
;
A
#
# COMPACT_ATOMS: atom_id res chain seq x y z
N MET A 1 -12.65 -37.89 -38.92
CA MET A 1 -13.83 -38.56 -38.31
C MET A 1 -13.33 -39.62 -37.32
N LYS A 2 -13.74 -39.51 -36.03
CA LYS A 2 -13.71 -40.49 -34.90
C LYS A 2 -12.42 -41.33 -34.71
N LYS A 3 -11.85 -41.45 -33.49
CA LYS A 3 -12.32 -42.34 -32.40
C LYS A 3 -11.72 -41.91 -31.02
N ILE A 4 -12.56 -41.68 -29.99
CA ILE A 4 -12.82 -42.51 -28.77
C ILE A 4 -11.70 -42.40 -27.70
N ILE A 5 -11.86 -41.58 -26.66
CA ILE A 5 -12.33 -41.85 -25.26
C ILE A 5 -11.48 -42.87 -24.47
N SER A 6 -10.82 -42.38 -23.42
CA SER A 6 -10.50 -43.02 -22.11
C SER A 6 -9.83 -41.90 -21.27
N GLY A 7 -10.31 -41.41 -20.14
CA GLY A 7 -10.98 -42.10 -19.04
C GLY A 7 -9.92 -42.52 -17.99
N ILE A 8 -9.34 -41.57 -17.25
CA ILE A 8 -8.64 -41.87 -15.99
C ILE A 8 -9.08 -40.83 -14.94
N LEU A 9 -9.97 -41.28 -14.08
CA LEU A 9 -10.12 -40.78 -12.71
C LEU A 9 -8.86 -41.25 -11.95
N LEU A 10 -8.12 -40.31 -11.36
CA LEU A 10 -7.21 -40.61 -10.26
C LEU A 10 -7.62 -39.75 -9.07
N ALA A 11 -8.63 -40.24 -8.34
CA ALA A 11 -8.83 -39.85 -6.96
C ALA A 11 -7.83 -40.65 -6.12
N ALA A 12 -6.79 -39.99 -5.63
CA ALA A 12 -5.94 -40.48 -4.55
C ALA A 12 -5.95 -39.42 -3.45
N SER A 13 -6.83 -39.63 -2.49
CA SER A 13 -6.82 -39.02 -1.17
C SER A 13 -5.46 -39.22 -0.49
N LEU A 14 -4.73 -38.14 -0.21
CA LEU A 14 -3.78 -38.12 0.91
C LEU A 14 -4.31 -37.16 1.97
N GLY A 15 -4.55 -37.74 3.14
CA GLY A 15 -5.11 -37.06 4.30
C GLY A 15 -4.23 -35.93 4.82
N ILE A 16 -4.93 -34.94 5.36
CA ILE A 16 -4.60 -34.12 6.54
C ILE A 16 -3.16 -34.30 7.04
N ALA A 17 -2.24 -33.53 6.48
CA ALA A 17 -1.19 -32.96 7.31
C ALA A 17 -1.75 -31.63 7.80
N ALA A 18 -2.24 -31.64 9.05
CA ALA A 18 -2.44 -30.42 9.81
C ALA A 18 -1.18 -29.58 9.63
N GLY A 19 -1.32 -28.45 8.94
CA GLY A 19 -0.28 -27.45 8.90
C GLY A 19 -0.04 -27.05 10.34
N ALA A 20 0.99 -27.63 10.96
CA ALA A 20 1.64 -26.99 12.08
C ALA A 20 2.01 -25.62 11.54
N ALA A 21 1.19 -24.62 11.87
CA ALA A 21 1.67 -23.26 12.00
C ALA A 21 2.87 -23.41 12.93
N CYS A 22 4.07 -23.44 12.37
CA CYS A 22 5.27 -23.28 13.14
C CYS A 22 5.09 -21.90 13.77
N ALA A 23 4.64 -21.89 15.02
CA ALA A 23 4.67 -20.72 15.86
C ALA A 23 6.08 -20.19 15.72
N GLN A 24 6.24 -19.10 14.97
CA GLN A 24 7.52 -18.42 14.83
C GLN A 24 7.83 -17.90 16.23
N SER A 25 8.53 -18.70 17.02
CA SER A 25 8.99 -18.30 18.34
C SER A 25 9.95 -17.15 18.09
N THR A 26 9.48 -15.94 18.38
CA THR A 26 10.31 -14.74 18.33
C THR A 26 11.54 -15.05 19.18
N PRO A 27 12.76 -15.07 18.60
CA PRO A 27 13.95 -15.46 19.35
C PRO A 27 14.03 -14.66 20.64
N GLN A 28 14.46 -15.28 21.75
CA GLN A 28 14.42 -14.66 23.08
C GLN A 28 15.09 -13.27 23.10
N GLY A 29 16.18 -13.08 22.35
CA GLY A 29 16.83 -11.78 22.20
C GLY A 29 15.96 -10.72 21.49
N VAL A 30 15.17 -11.12 20.49
CA VAL A 30 14.21 -10.24 19.80
C VAL A 30 13.03 -9.90 20.72
N ALA A 31 12.54 -10.87 21.50
CA ALA A 31 11.47 -10.64 22.47
C ALA A 31 11.90 -9.63 23.55
N GLN A 32 13.11 -9.78 24.08
CA GLN A 32 13.68 -8.82 25.03
C GLN A 32 13.92 -7.44 24.41
N HIS A 33 14.30 -7.38 23.13
CA HIS A 33 14.45 -6.12 22.42
C HIS A 33 13.10 -5.44 22.24
N GLN A 34 12.07 -6.17 21.81
CA GLN A 34 10.73 -5.65 21.64
C GLN A 34 10.14 -5.13 22.96
N GLN A 35 10.32 -5.84 24.08
CA GLN A 35 9.91 -5.36 25.40
C GLN A 35 10.59 -4.05 25.79
N ARG A 36 11.87 -3.87 25.45
CA ARG A 36 12.60 -2.62 25.70
C ARG A 36 12.08 -1.46 24.86
N GLU A 37 11.76 -1.69 23.60
CA GLU A 37 11.19 -0.66 22.73
C GLU A 37 9.77 -0.28 23.16
N ILE A 38 8.93 -1.25 23.56
CA ILE A 38 7.61 -0.99 24.15
C ILE A 38 7.75 -0.16 25.44
N ALA A 39 8.68 -0.52 26.32
CA ALA A 39 8.94 0.21 27.56
C ALA A 39 9.49 1.62 27.32
N ARG A 40 10.24 1.84 26.21
CA ARG A 40 10.72 3.15 25.78
C ARG A 40 9.57 4.03 25.26
N GLY A 41 8.49 3.41 24.78
CA GLY A 41 7.32 4.08 24.22
C GLY A 41 7.56 4.61 22.81
N GLU A 42 6.48 5.12 22.20
CA GLU A 42 6.53 5.63 20.83
C GLU A 42 7.37 6.91 20.74
N PRO A 43 8.18 7.09 19.69
CA PRO A 43 8.88 8.34 19.45
C PRO A 43 7.90 9.52 19.42
N ALA A 44 8.18 10.59 20.15
CA ALA A 44 7.31 11.78 20.22
C ALA A 44 6.92 12.35 18.83
N ARG A 45 7.77 12.16 17.82
CA ARG A 45 7.48 12.57 16.44
C ARG A 45 6.29 11.81 15.82
N TRP A 46 6.02 10.58 16.25
CA TRP A 46 4.90 9.74 15.77
C TRP A 46 3.58 10.14 16.42
N LEU A 47 3.63 10.74 17.61
CA LEU A 47 2.46 11.24 18.34
C LEU A 47 2.07 12.66 17.90
N LYS A 48 2.72 13.20 16.86
CA LYS A 48 2.40 14.52 16.35
C LYS A 48 1.17 14.39 15.45
N ASP A 49 0.04 14.88 15.94
CA ASP A 49 -1.18 14.96 15.15
C ASP A 49 -0.94 15.71 13.84
N ASP A 50 -1.15 15.00 12.75
CA ASP A 50 -1.39 15.55 11.42
C ASP A 50 -2.86 15.97 11.25
N GLY A 51 -3.64 16.00 12.33
CA GLY A 51 -5.06 16.33 12.34
C GLY A 51 -5.43 17.78 11.99
N THR A 52 -4.47 18.72 12.00
CA THR A 52 -4.79 20.09 11.61
C THR A 52 -4.95 20.21 10.10
N MET A 53 -5.97 20.94 9.63
CA MET A 53 -6.19 21.20 8.20
C MET A 53 -4.94 21.74 7.49
N GLN A 54 -4.14 22.58 8.16
CA GLN A 54 -2.89 23.11 7.58
C GLN A 54 -1.82 22.03 7.41
N ALA A 55 -1.68 21.13 8.38
CA ALA A 55 -0.77 19.99 8.28
C ALA A 55 -1.20 19.05 7.15
N GLN A 56 -2.50 18.74 7.05
CA GLN A 56 -3.04 17.89 5.98
C GLN A 56 -2.82 18.50 4.60
N LEU A 57 -3.06 19.80 4.43
CA LEU A 57 -2.77 20.50 3.17
C LEU A 57 -1.27 20.50 2.85
N ALA A 58 -0.40 20.67 3.85
CA ALA A 58 1.04 20.61 3.65
C ALA A 58 1.49 19.19 3.22
N THR A 59 0.95 18.15 3.86
CA THR A 59 1.19 16.75 3.49
C THR A 59 0.68 16.47 2.08
N LYS A 60 -0.56 16.82 1.75
CA LYS A 60 -1.14 16.56 0.42
C LYS A 60 -0.35 17.23 -0.70
N ARG A 61 0.16 18.45 -0.50
CA ARG A 61 1.05 19.10 -1.49
C ARG A 61 2.35 18.32 -1.72
N LYS A 62 2.94 17.74 -0.68
CA LYS A 62 4.14 16.89 -0.81
C LYS A 62 3.82 15.62 -1.58
N GLU A 63 2.68 14.99 -1.30
CA GLU A 63 2.21 13.80 -2.00
C GLU A 63 1.96 14.08 -3.49
N ILE A 64 1.30 15.19 -3.84
CA ILE A 64 1.11 15.61 -5.24
C ILE A 64 2.46 15.82 -5.94
N GLY A 65 3.43 16.42 -5.27
CA GLY A 65 4.80 16.56 -5.80
C GLY A 65 5.52 15.22 -6.00
N ALA A 66 5.35 14.28 -5.06
CA ALA A 66 5.88 12.93 -5.18
C ALA A 66 5.25 12.17 -6.36
N ALA A 67 3.92 12.26 -6.51
CA ALA A 67 3.18 11.67 -7.63
C ALA A 67 3.64 12.22 -8.98
N LEU A 68 3.91 13.52 -9.09
CA LEU A 68 4.51 14.09 -10.30
C LEU A 68 5.89 13.47 -10.58
N ASN A 69 6.76 13.35 -9.57
CA ASN A 69 8.08 12.76 -9.76
C ASN A 69 8.00 11.30 -10.20
N GLU A 70 7.09 10.53 -9.62
CA GLU A 70 6.82 9.15 -10.02
C GLU A 70 6.34 9.08 -11.49
N ALA A 71 5.34 9.88 -11.85
CA ALA A 71 4.83 9.95 -13.22
C ALA A 71 5.93 10.35 -14.22
N LEU A 72 6.79 11.31 -13.88
CA LEU A 72 7.93 11.69 -14.71
C LEU A 72 8.96 10.56 -14.84
N ASN A 73 9.20 9.80 -13.76
CA ASN A 73 10.09 8.64 -13.80
C ASN A 73 9.54 7.56 -14.75
N ASP A 74 8.23 7.37 -14.78
CA ASP A 74 7.57 6.45 -15.71
C ASP A 74 7.59 6.96 -17.15
N CYS A 75 7.43 8.27 -17.37
CA CYS A 75 7.59 8.86 -18.70
C CYS A 75 8.98 8.62 -19.30
N ARG A 76 10.03 8.46 -18.48
CA ARG A 76 11.37 8.09 -18.99
C ARG A 76 11.37 6.70 -19.62
N LYS A 77 10.55 5.78 -19.11
CA LYS A 77 10.42 4.39 -19.60
C LYS A 77 9.55 4.30 -20.88
N ALA A 78 8.73 5.33 -21.16
CA ALA A 78 7.89 5.38 -22.36
C ALA A 78 8.71 5.44 -23.66
N ALA A 79 8.09 4.99 -24.76
CA ALA A 79 8.66 5.09 -26.10
C ALA A 79 8.95 6.55 -26.47
N ALA A 80 9.98 6.79 -27.30
CA ALA A 80 10.44 8.14 -27.62
C ALA A 80 9.34 9.04 -28.20
N GLY A 81 8.45 8.48 -29.04
CA GLY A 81 7.32 9.22 -29.64
C GLY A 81 6.21 9.58 -28.64
N GLU A 82 6.10 8.85 -27.53
CA GLU A 82 5.05 9.02 -26.52
C GLU A 82 5.50 9.87 -25.33
N ARG A 83 6.82 9.92 -25.08
CA ARG A 83 7.42 10.57 -23.91
C ARG A 83 6.99 12.03 -23.74
N ALA A 84 6.93 12.80 -24.82
CA ALA A 84 6.52 14.20 -24.76
C ALA A 84 5.04 14.34 -24.35
N GLY A 85 4.17 13.44 -24.81
CA GLY A 85 2.77 13.37 -24.40
C GLY A 85 2.63 13.01 -22.92
N CYS A 86 3.35 11.97 -22.48
CA CYS A 86 3.38 11.55 -21.08
C CYS A 86 3.80 12.68 -20.14
N VAL A 87 4.90 13.39 -20.45
CA VAL A 87 5.38 14.50 -19.61
C VAL A 87 4.35 15.64 -19.54
N ARG A 88 3.65 15.94 -20.65
CA ARG A 88 2.58 16.95 -20.64
C ARG A 88 1.43 16.52 -19.74
N GLN A 89 0.98 15.27 -19.84
CA GLN A 89 -0.09 14.73 -19.01
C GLN A 89 0.28 14.75 -17.53
N ALA A 90 1.47 14.28 -17.16
CA ALA A 90 1.93 14.29 -15.77
C ALA A 90 1.93 15.72 -15.16
N ARG A 91 2.39 16.71 -15.93
CA ARG A 91 2.37 18.12 -15.50
C ARG A 91 0.97 18.70 -15.42
N GLU A 92 0.07 18.27 -16.29
CA GLU A 92 -1.33 18.69 -16.27
C GLU A 92 -2.04 18.14 -15.02
N THR A 93 -1.87 16.86 -14.73
CA THR A 93 -2.37 16.24 -13.48
C THR A 93 -1.86 16.98 -12.26
N TYR A 94 -0.55 17.28 -12.19
CA TYR A 94 0.00 18.08 -11.09
C TYR A 94 -0.68 19.45 -10.94
N ARG A 95 -0.92 20.18 -12.05
CA ARG A 95 -1.59 21.48 -12.00
C ARG A 95 -3.02 21.35 -11.48
N GLN A 96 -3.75 20.36 -11.97
CA GLN A 96 -5.12 20.09 -11.56
C GLN A 96 -5.19 19.71 -10.07
N ASP A 97 -4.31 18.83 -9.61
CA ASP A 97 -4.27 18.40 -8.21
C ASP A 97 -3.92 19.57 -7.27
N MET A 98 -2.96 20.41 -7.66
CA MET A 98 -2.59 21.59 -6.87
C MET A 98 -3.73 22.62 -6.80
N ALA A 99 -4.49 22.80 -7.89
CA ALA A 99 -5.67 23.66 -7.91
C ALA A 99 -6.79 23.12 -6.99
N ASN A 100 -6.89 21.79 -6.89
CA ASN A 100 -7.94 21.09 -6.14
C ASN A 100 -7.48 20.56 -4.76
N VAL A 101 -6.32 21.02 -4.25
CA VAL A 101 -5.69 20.41 -3.05
C VAL A 101 -6.59 20.35 -1.80
N LYS A 102 -7.47 21.34 -1.62
CA LYS A 102 -8.43 21.35 -0.49
C LYS A 102 -9.47 20.26 -0.61
N GLU A 103 -9.97 20.06 -1.82
CA GLU A 103 -10.95 19.02 -2.14
C GLU A 103 -10.32 17.63 -1.98
N LEU A 104 -9.07 17.46 -2.44
CA LEU A 104 -8.32 16.20 -2.25
C LEU A 104 -8.07 15.88 -0.77
N VAL A 105 -7.86 16.88 0.09
CA VAL A 105 -7.79 16.68 1.55
C VAL A 105 -9.15 16.27 2.11
N ALA A 106 -10.23 16.95 1.71
CA ALA A 106 -11.57 16.58 2.15
C ALA A 106 -11.93 15.14 1.77
N GLN A 107 -11.67 14.74 0.52
CA GLN A 107 -11.86 13.37 0.04
C GLN A 107 -11.04 12.36 0.84
N SER A 108 -9.77 12.66 1.11
CA SER A 108 -8.91 11.78 1.93
C SER A 108 -9.50 11.53 3.32
N ASN A 109 -10.03 12.58 3.95
CA ASN A 109 -10.63 12.48 5.28
C ASN A 109 -11.97 11.73 5.28
N THR A 110 -12.74 11.80 4.19
CA THR A 110 -14.00 11.03 4.06
C THR A 110 -13.78 9.53 3.88
N MET A 111 -12.60 9.13 3.39
CA MET A 111 -12.23 7.71 3.22
C MET A 111 -11.75 7.04 4.52
N GLY A 112 -11.44 7.82 5.57
CA GLY A 112 -10.88 7.34 6.84
C GLY A 112 -11.84 6.56 7.77
N GLY A 113 -13.08 6.29 7.33
CA GLY A 113 -14.05 5.49 8.08
C GLY A 113 -13.87 3.97 7.96
N VAL A 114 -13.05 3.49 7.01
CA VAL A 114 -12.81 2.06 6.74
C VAL A 114 -11.37 1.69 7.07
N HIS A 115 -11.01 1.75 8.34
CA HIS A 115 -9.83 1.07 8.83
C HIS A 115 -10.25 -0.33 9.27
N GLU A 116 -10.24 -1.29 8.33
CA GLU A 116 -10.25 -2.71 8.68
C GLU A 116 -8.85 -3.07 9.18
N THR A 117 -8.53 -2.60 10.38
CA THR A 117 -7.28 -2.90 11.10
C THR A 117 -7.40 -4.17 11.92
N ALA A 118 -8.61 -4.71 12.06
CA ALA A 118 -8.81 -6.08 12.47
C ALA A 118 -8.62 -6.95 11.23
N GLY A 119 -7.40 -7.49 11.05
CA GLY A 119 -7.30 -8.79 10.40
C GLY A 119 -8.30 -9.74 11.09
N PRO A 120 -8.91 -10.69 10.37
CA PRO A 120 -10.02 -11.48 10.89
C PRO A 120 -9.68 -11.97 12.29
N SER A 121 -10.53 -11.61 13.25
CA SER A 121 -10.51 -12.22 14.57
C SER A 121 -10.76 -13.72 14.35
N GLU A 122 -9.68 -14.49 14.39
CA GLU A 122 -9.75 -15.97 14.37
C GLU A 122 -10.62 -16.50 15.51
#